data_AF-A0A3D1J138-F1
#
_entry.id   AF-A0A3D1J138-F1
#
_cell.length_a   1.000
_cell.length_b   1.000
_cell.length_c   1.000
_cell.angle_alpha   90.00
_cell.angle_beta   90.00
_cell.angle_gamma   90.00
#
_symmetry.space_group_name_H-M   'P 1'
#
loop_
_entity.id
_entity.type
_entity.pdbx_description
1 polymer ?
#
loop_
_entity_poly.entity_id
_entity_poly.type
_entity_poly.pdbx_seq_one_letter_code
_entity_poly.pdbx_strand_id
1 'polypeptide(L)'
;MKTRRLILLLLVASAIAAFFFLDLGRFLSLEAIKSRQDALQKLAQDEPWRSAAVFFLIYALATALSVPGAAILTLAAGAIFGFWWGTLIASFASSIGATLAFLAARFILLDMVQQRFGDKLKSFNAGFAKDGAFYLLTLRLLPLFPFFLINLLMGLTPMRTRTFYWVSQLGMLAGTLVYVNAGTQLARINSLKDILSPGLLLSFVLLGIFPLLAKQVVAWFQARKAYAKWPRPARYDYNMVVIGGGSAGLVTAYIAAAVKAKVALIERHKLGGDCLNTGCVPSKALIRSAKLMSQIGRAQEFGLKDAGAQVDFAAVMERVQRIVTTIEPHDSAEHYTGLGVECLAGDARIVSPFEVEVKQAGGTSRRLTTRNIVIAAGARPFVPPIPGIEEVGYVTSDSLWELRALPKRLLVLGGGPIGCELTQAFARLGAQVTQVEMLDRIMV
;
A
#
# COMPACT_ATOMS: atom_id res chain seq x y z
N MET A 1 -19.74 -31.62 -5.50
CA MET A 1 -20.44 -30.75 -4.53
C MET A 1 -21.62 -31.52 -3.94
N LYS A 2 -21.95 -31.39 -2.64
CA LYS A 2 -23.13 -32.05 -2.05
C LYS A 2 -24.43 -31.55 -2.71
N THR A 3 -25.43 -32.41 -2.89
CA THR A 3 -26.71 -32.12 -3.59
C THR A 3 -27.38 -30.82 -3.13
N ARG A 4 -27.37 -30.54 -1.81
CA ARG A 4 -27.94 -29.31 -1.23
C ARG A 4 -27.22 -28.02 -1.68
N ARG A 5 -25.89 -28.08 -1.91
CA ARG A 5 -25.12 -26.93 -2.42
C ARG A 5 -25.44 -26.67 -3.89
N LEU A 6 -25.62 -27.74 -4.67
CA LEU A 6 -25.98 -27.63 -6.08
C LEU A 6 -27.38 -27.03 -6.25
N ILE A 7 -28.36 -27.48 -5.44
CA ILE A 7 -29.72 -26.90 -5.45
C ILE A 7 -29.68 -25.41 -5.11
N LEU A 8 -28.97 -25.00 -4.05
CA LEU A 8 -28.89 -23.59 -3.69
C LEU A 8 -28.18 -22.76 -4.77
N LEU A 9 -27.09 -23.28 -5.35
CA LEU A 9 -26.39 -22.60 -6.44
C LEU A 9 -27.29 -22.41 -7.66
N LEU A 10 -28.03 -23.46 -8.07
CA LEU A 10 -28.98 -23.39 -9.17
C LEU A 10 -30.12 -22.42 -8.87
N LEU A 11 -30.65 -22.41 -7.64
CA LEU A 11 -31.71 -21.47 -7.25
C LEU A 11 -31.23 -20.02 -7.31
N VAL A 12 -30.05 -19.72 -6.77
CA VAL A 12 -29.45 -18.38 -6.80
C VAL A 12 -29.14 -17.98 -8.25
N ALA A 13 -28.56 -18.87 -9.05
CA ALA A 13 -28.25 -18.63 -10.46
C ALA A 13 -29.52 -18.37 -11.28
N SER A 14 -30.58 -19.16 -11.09
CA SER A 14 -31.87 -18.98 -11.76
C SER A 14 -32.55 -17.67 -11.35
N ALA A 15 -32.46 -17.27 -10.07
CA ALA A 15 -33.01 -15.98 -9.61
C ALA A 15 -32.26 -14.79 -10.22
N ILE A 16 -30.92 -14.86 -10.31
CA ILE A 16 -30.11 -13.84 -10.97
C ILE A 16 -30.41 -13.81 -12.48
N ALA A 17 -30.49 -14.97 -13.13
CA ALA A 17 -30.82 -15.07 -14.54
C ALA A 17 -32.22 -14.49 -14.84
N ALA A 18 -33.21 -14.80 -14.01
CA ALA A 18 -34.56 -14.23 -14.11
C ALA A 18 -34.55 -12.71 -13.94
N PHE A 19 -33.74 -12.17 -13.03
CA PHE A 19 -33.61 -10.72 -12.83
C PHE A 19 -33.12 -10.00 -14.10
N PHE A 20 -32.09 -10.54 -14.76
CA PHE A 20 -31.57 -9.96 -16.00
C PHE A 20 -32.46 -10.23 -17.21
N PHE A 21 -33.01 -11.45 -17.33
CA PHE A 21 -33.87 -11.84 -18.45
C PHE A 21 -35.19 -11.07 -18.48
N LEU A 22 -35.78 -10.81 -17.30
CA LEU A 22 -37.01 -10.01 -17.17
C LEU A 22 -36.73 -8.49 -17.12
N ASP A 23 -35.47 -8.08 -17.29
CA ASP A 23 -35.01 -6.70 -17.21
C ASP A 23 -35.56 -5.97 -15.96
N LEU A 24 -35.51 -6.63 -14.80
CA LEU A 24 -36.02 -6.05 -13.55
C LEU A 24 -35.18 -4.85 -13.08
N GLY A 25 -33.94 -4.72 -13.58
CA GLY A 25 -33.06 -3.59 -13.32
C GLY A 25 -33.66 -2.24 -13.71
N ARG A 26 -34.50 -2.19 -14.76
CA ARG A 26 -35.18 -0.95 -15.18
C ARG A 26 -36.02 -0.34 -14.06
N PHE A 27 -36.65 -1.17 -13.22
CA PHE A 27 -37.47 -0.72 -12.09
C PHE A 27 -36.64 -0.26 -10.89
N LEU A 28 -35.37 -0.64 -10.84
CA LEU A 28 -34.40 -0.23 -9.80
C LEU A 28 -33.53 0.95 -10.25
N SER A 29 -33.90 1.63 -11.35
CA SER A 29 -33.23 2.84 -11.81
C SER A 29 -33.74 4.09 -11.07
N LEU A 30 -32.88 5.10 -10.92
CA LEU A 30 -33.26 6.37 -10.31
C LEU A 30 -34.43 7.04 -11.05
N GLU A 31 -34.45 6.93 -12.37
CA GLU A 31 -35.50 7.48 -13.23
C GLU A 31 -36.85 6.79 -13.03
N ALA A 32 -36.87 5.46 -12.92
CA ALA A 32 -38.09 4.70 -12.65
C ALA A 32 -38.66 4.98 -11.25
N ILE A 33 -37.78 5.13 -10.25
CA ILE A 33 -38.19 5.50 -8.89
C ILE A 33 -38.74 6.93 -8.86
N LYS A 34 -38.07 7.87 -9.54
CA LYS A 34 -38.51 9.27 -9.59
C LYS A 34 -39.84 9.45 -10.32
N SER A 35 -40.02 8.78 -11.47
CA SER A 35 -41.26 8.86 -12.24
C SER A 35 -42.48 8.26 -11.54
N ARG A 36 -42.28 7.36 -10.57
CA ARG A 36 -43.35 6.74 -9.77
C ARG A 36 -43.36 7.18 -8.32
N GLN A 37 -42.57 8.19 -7.97
CA GLN A 37 -42.33 8.58 -6.58
C GLN A 37 -43.62 8.95 -5.87
N ASP A 38 -44.43 9.83 -6.46
CA ASP A 38 -45.69 10.30 -5.83
C ASP A 38 -46.68 9.15 -5.62
N ALA A 39 -46.76 8.22 -6.58
CA ALA A 39 -47.61 7.03 -6.46
C ALA A 39 -47.12 6.08 -5.36
N LEU A 40 -45.81 5.85 -5.26
CA LEU A 40 -45.21 5.01 -4.22
C LEU A 40 -45.32 5.65 -2.84
N GLN A 41 -45.17 6.97 -2.74
CA GLN A 41 -45.32 7.71 -1.50
C GLN A 41 -46.77 7.71 -1.03
N LYS A 42 -47.74 7.88 -1.95
CA LYS A 42 -49.16 7.74 -1.65
C LYS A 42 -49.51 6.34 -1.17
N LEU A 43 -49.04 5.29 -1.86
CA LEU A 43 -49.23 3.91 -1.43
C LEU A 43 -48.61 3.64 -0.04
N ALA A 44 -47.45 4.24 0.24
CA ALA A 44 -46.80 4.14 1.54
C ALA A 44 -47.54 4.92 2.65
N GLN A 45 -48.33 5.94 2.31
CA GLN A 45 -49.20 6.64 3.25
C GLN A 45 -50.50 5.88 3.50
N ASP A 46 -51.09 5.31 2.45
CA ASP A 46 -52.36 4.57 2.51
C ASP A 46 -52.19 3.21 3.19
N GLU A 47 -51.11 2.47 2.89
CA GLU A 47 -50.80 1.15 3.45
C GLU A 47 -49.34 1.08 3.97
N PRO A 48 -49.01 1.75 5.09
CA PRO A 48 -47.62 1.94 5.53
C PRO A 48 -46.91 0.64 5.87
N TRP A 49 -47.56 -0.27 6.61
CA TRP A 49 -46.96 -1.53 7.03
C TRP A 49 -46.73 -2.49 5.87
N ARG A 50 -47.69 -2.57 4.95
CA ARG A 50 -47.59 -3.42 3.76
C ARG A 50 -46.50 -2.91 2.82
N SER A 51 -46.48 -1.60 2.56
CA SER A 51 -45.47 -0.95 1.73
C SER A 51 -44.06 -1.12 2.32
N ALA A 52 -43.91 -0.92 3.63
CA ALA A 52 -42.65 -1.15 4.32
C ALA A 52 -42.20 -2.61 4.24
N ALA A 53 -43.11 -3.58 4.45
CA ALA A 53 -42.79 -5.00 4.38
C ALA A 53 -42.38 -5.44 2.96
N VAL A 54 -43.13 -5.02 1.94
CA VAL A 54 -42.81 -5.32 0.53
C VAL A 54 -41.45 -4.71 0.15
N PHE A 55 -41.24 -3.44 0.48
CA PHE A 55 -39.98 -2.76 0.20
C PHE A 55 -38.79 -3.43 0.92
N PHE A 56 -38.98 -3.77 2.19
CA PHE A 56 -37.98 -4.49 3.00
C PHE A 56 -37.60 -5.82 2.35
N LEU A 57 -38.58 -6.62 1.92
CA LEU A 57 -38.34 -7.90 1.26
C LEU A 57 -37.61 -7.75 -0.07
N ILE A 58 -38.03 -6.79 -0.91
CA ILE A 58 -37.35 -6.49 -2.17
C ILE A 58 -35.90 -6.11 -1.92
N TYR A 59 -35.64 -5.23 -0.95
CA TYR A 59 -34.29 -4.77 -0.67
C TYR A 59 -33.42 -5.88 -0.06
N ALA A 60 -33.94 -6.62 0.92
CA ALA A 60 -33.22 -7.75 1.51
C ALA A 60 -32.89 -8.82 0.44
N LEU A 61 -33.84 -9.13 -0.46
CA LEU A 61 -33.64 -10.11 -1.53
C LEU A 61 -32.65 -9.62 -2.59
N ALA A 62 -32.78 -8.38 -3.06
CA ALA A 62 -31.84 -7.79 -4.02
C ALA A 62 -30.40 -7.82 -3.48
N THR A 63 -30.25 -7.50 -2.19
CA THR A 63 -28.95 -7.56 -1.52
C THR A 63 -28.45 -8.99 -1.34
N ALA A 64 -29.32 -9.93 -0.96
CA ALA A 64 -28.99 -11.34 -0.79
C ALA A 64 -28.51 -11.99 -2.10
N LEU A 65 -29.15 -11.63 -3.21
CA LEU A 65 -28.79 -12.05 -4.56
C LEU A 65 -27.57 -11.29 -5.12
N SER A 66 -26.98 -10.38 -4.33
CA SER A 66 -25.80 -9.60 -4.71
C SER A 66 -26.01 -8.75 -5.98
N VAL A 67 -27.25 -8.31 -6.21
CA VAL A 67 -27.61 -7.49 -7.38
C VAL A 67 -27.06 -6.07 -7.19
N PRO A 68 -26.36 -5.49 -8.19
CA PRO A 68 -25.94 -4.09 -8.16
C PRO A 68 -27.16 -3.16 -8.06
N GLY A 69 -27.15 -2.20 -7.14
CA GLY A 69 -28.27 -1.24 -6.97
C GLY A 69 -28.70 -0.92 -5.54
N ALA A 70 -28.05 -1.51 -4.52
CA ALA A 70 -28.35 -1.24 -3.11
C ALA A 70 -28.31 0.26 -2.74
N ALA A 71 -27.43 1.05 -3.38
CA ALA A 71 -27.38 2.49 -3.20
C ALA A 71 -28.68 3.19 -3.66
N ILE A 72 -29.24 2.75 -4.79
CA ILE A 72 -30.49 3.29 -5.34
C ILE A 72 -31.67 2.92 -4.44
N LEU A 73 -31.71 1.68 -3.95
CA LEU A 73 -32.72 1.24 -2.97
C LEU A 73 -32.61 2.02 -1.66
N THR A 74 -31.41 2.37 -1.19
CA THR A 74 -31.24 3.20 0.01
C THR A 74 -31.76 4.62 -0.20
N LEU A 75 -31.50 5.22 -1.38
CA LEU A 75 -32.07 6.52 -1.76
C LEU A 75 -33.60 6.45 -1.84
N ALA A 76 -34.14 5.39 -2.46
CA ALA A 76 -35.58 5.16 -2.58
C ALA A 76 -36.26 5.03 -1.21
N ALA A 77 -35.60 4.37 -0.24
CA ALA A 77 -36.11 4.26 1.12
C ALA A 77 -36.33 5.63 1.76
N GLY A 78 -35.39 6.56 1.57
CA GLY A 78 -35.54 7.95 2.01
C GLY A 78 -36.62 8.71 1.25
N ALA A 79 -36.67 8.54 -0.06
CA ALA A 79 -37.67 9.21 -0.90
C ALA A 79 -39.12 8.80 -0.56
N ILE A 80 -39.35 7.51 -0.28
CA ILE A 80 -40.69 6.95 -0.08
C ILE A 80 -41.14 7.06 1.39
N PHE A 81 -40.27 6.70 2.33
CA PHE A 81 -40.64 6.56 3.76
C PHE A 81 -40.13 7.71 4.64
N GLY A 82 -39.36 8.65 4.08
CA GLY A 82 -38.75 9.73 4.86
C GLY A 82 -37.49 9.27 5.60
N PHE A 83 -36.88 10.21 6.36
CA PHE A 83 -35.56 10.00 6.94
C PHE A 83 -35.53 8.87 7.99
N TRP A 84 -36.40 8.92 8.99
CA TRP A 84 -36.37 7.98 10.12
C TRP A 84 -36.80 6.57 9.72
N TRP A 85 -37.97 6.44 9.08
CA TRP A 85 -38.48 5.15 8.62
C TRP A 85 -37.65 4.57 7.47
N GLY A 86 -37.22 5.41 6.51
CA GLY A 86 -36.32 5.00 5.45
C GLY A 86 -35.00 4.47 6.01
N THR A 87 -34.42 5.11 7.02
CA THR A 87 -33.20 4.63 7.69
C THR A 87 -33.42 3.30 8.37
N LEU A 88 -34.51 3.15 9.13
CA LEU A 88 -34.81 1.91 9.83
C LEU A 88 -34.98 0.75 8.84
N ILE A 89 -35.82 0.93 7.82
CA ILE A 89 -36.09 -0.10 6.81
C ILE A 89 -34.82 -0.44 6.03
N ALA A 90 -34.11 0.57 5.50
CA ALA A 90 -32.90 0.36 4.70
C ALA A 90 -31.76 -0.31 5.50
N SER A 91 -31.55 0.12 6.74
CA SER A 91 -30.48 -0.40 7.59
C SER A 91 -30.66 -1.89 7.87
N PHE A 92 -31.85 -2.30 8.31
CA PHE A 92 -32.12 -3.70 8.61
C PHE A 92 -32.24 -4.56 7.34
N ALA A 93 -32.89 -4.08 6.28
CA ALA A 93 -33.03 -4.83 5.03
C ALA A 93 -31.67 -5.12 4.40
N SER A 94 -30.80 -4.12 4.32
CA SER A 94 -29.47 -4.26 3.73
C SER A 94 -28.56 -5.19 4.56
N SER A 95 -28.57 -5.08 5.90
CA SER A 95 -27.77 -5.95 6.77
C SER A 95 -28.24 -7.40 6.78
N ILE A 96 -29.55 -7.64 6.76
CA ILE A 96 -30.12 -8.99 6.67
C ILE A 96 -29.80 -9.59 5.29
N GLY A 97 -30.06 -8.84 4.21
CA GLY A 97 -29.71 -9.28 2.87
C GLY A 97 -28.22 -9.56 2.70
N ALA A 98 -27.35 -8.71 3.23
CA ALA A 98 -25.90 -8.91 3.19
C ALA A 98 -25.49 -10.16 3.96
N THR A 99 -26.16 -10.46 5.08
CA THR A 99 -25.91 -11.67 5.88
C THR A 99 -26.35 -12.92 5.13
N LEU A 100 -27.46 -12.87 4.39
CA LEU A 100 -27.90 -13.96 3.53
C LEU A 100 -26.90 -14.21 2.38
N ALA A 101 -26.42 -13.16 1.71
CA ALA A 101 -25.38 -13.29 0.68
C ALA A 101 -24.09 -13.90 1.25
N PHE A 102 -23.67 -13.43 2.43
CA PHE A 102 -22.52 -13.96 3.17
C PHE A 102 -22.68 -15.46 3.49
N LEU A 103 -23.85 -15.87 3.98
CA LEU A 103 -24.15 -17.26 4.31
C LEU A 103 -24.21 -18.15 3.06
N ALA A 104 -24.79 -17.66 1.97
CA ALA A 104 -24.82 -18.36 0.70
C ALA A 104 -23.40 -18.58 0.15
N ALA A 105 -22.56 -17.53 0.10
CA ALA A 105 -21.17 -17.63 -0.33
C ALA A 105 -20.38 -18.61 0.56
N ARG A 106 -20.56 -18.52 1.88
CA ARG A 106 -19.96 -19.46 2.84
C ARG A 106 -20.36 -20.90 2.56
N PHE A 107 -21.65 -21.15 2.40
CA PHE A 107 -22.17 -22.51 2.24
C PHE A 107 -21.76 -23.15 0.91
N ILE A 108 -21.69 -22.36 -0.16
CA ILE A 108 -21.40 -22.84 -1.51
C ILE A 108 -19.89 -22.95 -1.77
N LEU A 109 -19.13 -21.92 -1.41
CA LEU A 109 -17.77 -21.68 -1.94
C LEU A 109 -16.64 -21.84 -0.92
N LEU A 110 -16.90 -21.73 0.39
CA LEU A 110 -15.83 -21.70 1.41
C LEU A 110 -14.88 -22.89 1.30
N ASP A 111 -15.40 -24.12 1.33
CA ASP A 111 -14.57 -25.32 1.31
C ASP A 111 -13.75 -25.45 0.02
N MET A 112 -14.35 -25.07 -1.12
CA MET A 112 -13.68 -25.12 -2.42
C MET A 112 -12.48 -24.17 -2.46
N VAL A 113 -12.66 -22.96 -1.95
CA VAL A 113 -11.60 -21.94 -1.90
C VAL A 113 -10.51 -22.34 -0.90
N GLN A 114 -10.88 -22.84 0.28
CA GLN A 114 -9.91 -23.29 1.27
C GLN A 114 -9.11 -24.51 0.80
N GLN A 115 -9.72 -25.45 0.07
CA GLN A 115 -8.99 -26.60 -0.52
C GLN A 115 -8.02 -26.17 -1.62
N ARG A 116 -8.40 -25.19 -2.47
CA ARG A 116 -7.58 -24.78 -3.62
C ARG A 116 -6.49 -23.76 -3.28
N PHE A 117 -6.71 -22.93 -2.25
CA PHE A 117 -5.84 -21.80 -1.92
C PHE A 117 -5.40 -21.74 -0.45
N GLY A 118 -5.64 -22.78 0.35
CA GLY A 118 -5.45 -22.78 1.80
C GLY A 118 -4.07 -22.32 2.28
N ASP A 119 -2.99 -22.79 1.64
CA ASP A 119 -1.63 -22.42 2.04
C ASP A 119 -1.32 -20.94 1.80
N LYS A 120 -1.87 -20.35 0.73
CA LYS A 120 -1.76 -18.90 0.45
C LYS A 120 -2.65 -18.07 1.37
N LEU A 121 -3.72 -18.66 1.93
CA LEU A 121 -4.70 -17.97 2.78
C LEU A 121 -4.44 -18.10 4.28
N LYS A 122 -3.47 -18.91 4.73
CA LYS A 122 -3.18 -19.11 6.17
C LYS A 122 -2.91 -17.80 6.92
N SER A 123 -2.00 -16.98 6.43
CA SER A 123 -1.66 -15.68 7.04
C SER A 123 -2.85 -14.71 7.01
N PHE A 124 -3.60 -14.70 5.91
CA PHE A 124 -4.81 -13.90 5.74
C PHE A 124 -5.91 -14.29 6.73
N ASN A 125 -6.20 -15.59 6.84
CA ASN A 125 -7.20 -16.13 7.77
C ASN A 125 -6.83 -15.85 9.24
N ALA A 126 -5.54 -15.95 9.60
CA ALA A 126 -5.06 -15.61 10.94
C ALA A 126 -5.27 -14.13 11.26
N GLY A 127 -5.02 -13.24 10.30
CA GLY A 127 -5.32 -11.80 10.43
C GLY A 127 -6.81 -11.54 10.66
N PHE A 128 -7.68 -12.18 9.87
CA PHE A 128 -9.14 -12.05 10.01
C PHE A 128 -9.70 -12.68 11.30
N ALA A 129 -9.07 -13.72 11.84
CA ALA A 129 -9.48 -14.29 13.12
C ALA A 129 -9.24 -13.31 14.29
N LYS A 130 -8.17 -12.51 14.22
CA LYS A 130 -7.79 -11.54 15.25
C LYS A 130 -8.51 -10.20 15.12
N ASP A 131 -8.53 -9.64 13.90
CA ASP A 131 -8.98 -8.27 13.64
C ASP A 131 -10.12 -8.18 12.60
N GLY A 132 -10.77 -9.31 12.26
CA GLY A 132 -11.79 -9.39 11.19
C GLY A 132 -12.95 -8.41 11.32
N ALA A 133 -13.47 -8.20 12.53
CA ALA A 133 -14.53 -7.22 12.79
C ALA A 133 -14.10 -5.81 12.38
N PHE A 134 -12.85 -5.47 12.64
CA PHE A 134 -12.29 -4.17 12.33
C PHE A 134 -12.04 -4.00 10.82
N TYR A 135 -11.55 -5.05 10.16
CA TYR A 135 -11.41 -5.06 8.69
C TYR A 135 -12.75 -4.83 8.00
N LEU A 136 -13.80 -5.55 8.42
CA LEU A 136 -15.13 -5.37 7.86
C LEU A 136 -15.66 -3.95 8.11
N LEU A 137 -15.51 -3.42 9.32
CA LEU A 137 -15.91 -2.05 9.63
C LEU A 137 -15.23 -1.04 8.69
N THR A 138 -13.92 -1.19 8.49
CA THR A 138 -13.14 -0.35 7.57
C THR A 138 -13.65 -0.47 6.14
N LEU A 139 -13.92 -1.68 5.66
CA LEU A 139 -14.45 -1.91 4.31
C LEU A 139 -15.86 -1.35 4.12
N ARG A 140 -16.71 -1.31 5.16
CA ARG A 140 -18.04 -0.69 5.09
C ARG A 140 -17.99 0.83 5.02
N LEU A 141 -16.95 1.43 5.58
CA LEU A 141 -16.76 2.88 5.61
C LEU A 141 -16.07 3.41 4.34
N LEU A 142 -15.35 2.55 3.61
CA LEU A 142 -14.63 2.90 2.39
C LEU A 142 -15.41 2.51 1.12
N PRO A 143 -15.77 3.45 0.23
CA PRO A 143 -16.48 3.17 -1.02
C PRO A 143 -15.57 2.60 -2.13
N LEU A 144 -14.43 1.99 -1.76
CA LEU A 144 -13.47 1.45 -2.72
C LEU A 144 -13.93 0.14 -3.35
N PHE A 145 -14.73 -0.65 -2.62
CA PHE A 145 -15.16 -1.97 -3.06
C PHE A 145 -16.69 -2.01 -3.20
N PRO A 146 -17.21 -2.66 -4.26
CA PRO A 146 -18.65 -2.84 -4.41
C PRO A 146 -19.26 -3.56 -3.20
N PHE A 147 -20.39 -3.05 -2.73
CA PHE A 147 -21.07 -3.55 -1.53
C PHE A 147 -21.34 -5.07 -1.56
N PHE A 148 -21.80 -5.58 -2.70
CA PHE A 148 -22.10 -7.00 -2.88
C PHE A 148 -20.82 -7.86 -2.80
N LEU A 149 -19.71 -7.37 -3.34
CA LEU A 149 -18.44 -8.09 -3.36
C LEU A 149 -17.91 -8.31 -1.94
N ILE A 150 -18.00 -7.30 -1.08
CA ILE A 150 -17.62 -7.42 0.34
C ILE A 150 -18.41 -8.54 1.01
N ASN A 151 -19.73 -8.61 0.78
CA ASN A 151 -20.60 -9.63 1.40
C ASN A 151 -20.16 -11.05 1.03
N LEU A 152 -19.88 -11.27 -0.26
CA LEU A 152 -19.45 -12.57 -0.79
C LEU A 152 -18.05 -12.94 -0.26
N LEU A 153 -17.09 -12.03 -0.36
CA LEU A 153 -15.70 -12.28 0.08
C LEU A 153 -15.62 -12.58 1.57
N MET A 154 -16.36 -11.84 2.41
CA MET A 154 -16.38 -12.10 3.85
C MET A 154 -16.93 -13.49 4.17
N GLY A 155 -17.86 -14.02 3.35
CA GLY A 155 -18.39 -15.39 3.49
C GLY A 155 -17.31 -16.47 3.36
N LEU A 156 -16.23 -16.17 2.64
CA LEU A 156 -15.07 -17.05 2.41
C LEU A 156 -14.02 -16.98 3.53
N THR A 157 -14.23 -16.13 4.54
CA THR A 157 -13.33 -15.96 5.68
C THR A 157 -13.80 -16.74 6.92
N PRO A 158 -12.96 -16.92 7.95
CA PRO A 158 -13.33 -17.53 9.24
C PRO A 158 -14.31 -16.70 10.10
N MET A 159 -14.78 -15.54 9.63
CA MET A 159 -15.57 -14.59 10.42
C MET A 159 -16.88 -15.19 10.96
N ARG A 160 -17.23 -14.94 12.22
CA ARG A 160 -18.52 -15.40 12.77
C ARG A 160 -19.68 -14.61 12.17
N THR A 161 -20.79 -15.27 11.85
CA THR A 161 -21.99 -14.63 11.26
C THR A 161 -22.54 -13.52 12.15
N ARG A 162 -22.57 -13.72 13.47
CA ARG A 162 -23.00 -12.68 14.43
C ARG A 162 -22.11 -11.42 14.36
N THR A 163 -20.80 -11.61 14.22
CA THR A 163 -19.84 -10.50 14.07
C THR A 163 -20.08 -9.79 12.74
N PHE A 164 -20.25 -10.53 11.65
CA PHE A 164 -20.56 -9.95 10.33
C PHE A 164 -21.82 -9.08 10.38
N TYR A 165 -22.90 -9.59 10.99
CA TYR A 165 -24.17 -8.88 11.10
C TYR A 165 -24.05 -7.59 11.90
N TRP A 166 -23.58 -7.65 13.15
CA TRP A 166 -23.52 -6.46 14.01
C TRP A 166 -22.55 -5.40 13.51
N VAL A 167 -21.40 -5.83 12.96
CA VAL A 167 -20.43 -4.90 12.36
C VAL A 167 -21.01 -4.27 11.09
N SER A 168 -21.73 -5.01 10.25
CA SER A 168 -22.39 -4.43 9.08
C SER A 168 -23.50 -3.46 9.49
N GLN A 169 -24.33 -3.83 10.47
CA GLN A 169 -25.41 -2.99 10.98
C GLN A 169 -24.88 -1.65 11.51
N LEU A 170 -23.85 -1.69 12.37
CA LEU A 170 -23.27 -0.47 12.94
C LEU A 170 -22.42 0.30 11.91
N GLY A 171 -21.59 -0.40 11.16
CA GLY A 171 -20.63 0.20 10.21
C GLY A 171 -21.31 0.85 9.01
N MET A 172 -22.46 0.34 8.59
CA MET A 172 -23.23 0.93 7.50
C MET A 172 -24.20 2.01 7.97
N LEU A 173 -24.61 2.02 9.24
CA LEU A 173 -25.68 2.92 9.72
C LEU A 173 -25.42 4.39 9.37
N ALA A 174 -24.20 4.87 9.58
CA ALA A 174 -23.83 6.25 9.26
C ALA A 174 -23.90 6.52 7.75
N GLY A 175 -23.44 5.57 6.91
CA GLY A 175 -23.63 5.65 5.46
C GLY A 175 -25.11 5.63 5.07
N THR A 176 -25.90 4.74 5.65
CA THR A 176 -27.35 4.64 5.44
C THR A 176 -28.05 5.95 5.78
N LEU A 177 -27.71 6.60 6.91
CA LEU A 177 -28.26 7.91 7.28
C LEU A 177 -27.98 8.96 6.20
N VAL A 178 -26.74 9.02 5.70
CA VAL A 178 -26.36 9.98 4.65
C VAL A 178 -27.08 9.70 3.32
N TYR A 179 -27.14 8.43 2.88
CA TYR A 179 -27.83 8.05 1.65
C TYR A 179 -29.35 8.24 1.75
N VAL A 180 -29.97 7.86 2.86
CA VAL A 180 -31.40 8.07 3.09
C VAL A 180 -31.72 9.56 3.14
N ASN A 181 -30.89 10.38 3.78
CA ASN A 181 -31.05 11.84 3.76
C ASN A 181 -30.89 12.42 2.34
N ALA A 182 -29.93 11.94 1.56
CA ALA A 182 -29.83 12.34 0.16
C ALA A 182 -31.10 11.95 -0.62
N GLY A 183 -31.69 10.78 -0.32
CA GLY A 183 -32.95 10.32 -0.90
C GLY A 183 -34.14 11.20 -0.56
N THR A 184 -34.29 11.63 0.70
CA THR A 184 -35.37 12.54 1.12
C THR A 184 -35.25 13.91 0.48
N GLN A 185 -34.03 14.40 0.23
CA GLN A 185 -33.80 15.66 -0.47
C GLN A 185 -34.02 15.52 -1.99
N LEU A 186 -33.56 14.41 -2.58
CA LEU A 186 -33.73 14.10 -4.01
C LEU A 186 -35.22 14.01 -4.39
N ALA A 187 -36.04 13.49 -3.48
CA ALA A 187 -37.49 13.42 -3.60
C ALA A 187 -38.19 14.79 -3.73
N ARG A 188 -37.54 15.88 -3.31
CA ARG A 188 -38.12 17.23 -3.30
C ARG A 188 -37.75 18.05 -4.54
N ILE A 189 -36.96 17.50 -5.46
CA ILE A 189 -36.40 18.23 -6.62
C ILE A 189 -37.41 18.26 -7.77
N ASN A 190 -38.09 19.38 -7.90
CA ASN A 190 -39.04 19.66 -8.99
C ASN A 190 -38.40 20.49 -10.13
N SER A 191 -37.22 21.09 -9.91
CA SER A 191 -36.49 21.90 -10.89
C SER A 191 -34.96 21.78 -10.78
N LEU A 192 -34.23 22.18 -11.84
CA LEU A 192 -32.75 22.22 -11.85
C LEU A 192 -32.16 23.18 -10.80
N LYS A 193 -32.91 24.20 -10.35
CA LYS A 193 -32.48 25.13 -9.30
C LYS A 193 -32.47 24.48 -7.91
N ASP A 194 -33.33 23.48 -7.69
CA ASP A 194 -33.42 22.77 -6.41
C ASP A 194 -32.20 21.87 -6.15
N ILE A 195 -31.46 21.53 -7.21
CA ILE A 195 -30.18 20.81 -7.12
C ILE A 195 -29.11 21.67 -6.41
N LEU A 196 -29.19 22.99 -6.55
CA LEU A 196 -28.29 23.93 -5.87
C LEU A 196 -28.78 24.31 -4.46
N SER A 197 -29.79 23.63 -3.93
CA SER A 197 -30.26 23.90 -2.57
C SER A 197 -29.17 23.59 -1.53
N PRO A 198 -28.99 24.42 -0.48
CA PRO A 198 -27.99 24.18 0.56
C PRO A 198 -28.08 22.80 1.21
N GLY A 199 -29.30 22.24 1.35
CA GLY A 199 -29.53 20.91 1.91
C GLY A 199 -29.04 19.76 1.03
N LEU A 200 -29.20 19.87 -0.30
CA LEU A 200 -28.71 18.86 -1.23
C LEU A 200 -27.19 18.95 -1.41
N LEU A 201 -26.65 20.16 -1.52
CA LEU A 201 -25.19 20.39 -1.55
C LEU A 201 -24.53 19.82 -0.31
N LEU A 202 -25.08 20.07 0.88
CA LEU A 202 -24.58 19.47 2.12
C LEU A 202 -24.66 17.94 2.08
N SER A 203 -25.73 17.36 1.55
CA SER A 203 -25.87 15.91 1.43
C SER A 203 -24.81 15.29 0.50
N PHE A 204 -24.52 15.93 -0.64
CA PHE A 204 -23.45 15.48 -1.55
C PHE A 204 -22.05 15.66 -0.96
N VAL A 205 -21.79 16.78 -0.27
CA VAL A 205 -20.54 16.99 0.46
C VAL A 205 -20.36 15.92 1.53
N LEU A 206 -21.41 15.61 2.29
CA LEU A 206 -21.38 14.54 3.29
C LEU A 206 -21.14 13.17 2.64
N LEU A 207 -21.77 12.86 1.50
CA LEU A 207 -21.51 11.60 0.77
C LEU A 207 -20.04 11.43 0.36
N GLY A 208 -19.36 12.52 -0.03
CA GLY A 208 -17.95 12.50 -0.40
C GLY A 208 -16.97 12.52 0.78
N ILE A 209 -17.23 13.34 1.78
CA ILE A 209 -16.31 13.56 2.92
C ILE A 209 -16.45 12.45 3.98
N PHE A 210 -17.66 11.91 4.19
CA PHE A 210 -17.93 10.94 5.24
C PHE A 210 -16.98 9.72 5.20
N PRO A 211 -16.74 9.08 4.03
CA PRO A 211 -15.77 7.99 3.95
C PRO A 211 -14.34 8.36 4.37
N LEU A 212 -13.89 9.57 4.04
CA LEU A 212 -12.56 10.05 4.38
C LEU A 212 -12.43 10.30 5.89
N LEU A 213 -13.44 10.93 6.50
CA LEU A 213 -13.50 11.13 7.94
C LEU A 213 -13.55 9.80 8.68
N ALA A 214 -14.42 8.89 8.23
CA ALA A 214 -14.54 7.57 8.82
C ALA A 214 -13.21 6.79 8.75
N LYS A 215 -12.50 6.84 7.62
CA LYS A 215 -11.15 6.27 7.46
C LYS A 215 -10.16 6.86 8.47
N GLN A 216 -10.14 8.19 8.63
CA GLN A 216 -9.23 8.87 9.55
C GLN A 216 -9.51 8.48 11.01
N VAL A 217 -10.77 8.43 11.41
CA VAL A 217 -11.18 8.00 12.77
C VAL A 217 -10.73 6.56 13.04
N VAL A 218 -10.98 5.66 12.10
CA VAL A 218 -10.57 4.24 12.16
C VAL A 218 -9.05 4.10 12.26
N ALA A 219 -8.28 4.83 11.45
CA ALA A 219 -6.82 4.83 11.51
C ALA A 219 -6.30 5.40 12.85
N TRP A 220 -6.94 6.43 13.37
CA TRP A 220 -6.60 7.03 14.66
C TRP A 220 -6.83 6.07 15.83
N PHE A 221 -7.94 5.33 15.85
CA PHE A 221 -8.20 4.30 16.86
C PHE A 221 -7.16 3.17 16.78
N GLN A 222 -6.77 2.75 15.57
CA GLN A 222 -5.70 1.75 15.39
C GLN A 222 -4.37 2.24 15.95
N ALA A 223 -3.97 3.46 15.59
CA ALA A 223 -2.73 4.05 16.08
C ALA A 223 -2.76 4.15 17.61
N ARG A 224 -3.87 4.60 18.20
CA ARG A 224 -4.04 4.63 19.65
C ARG A 224 -3.93 3.25 20.29
N LYS A 225 -4.58 2.23 19.74
CA LYS A 225 -4.51 0.86 20.26
C LYS A 225 -3.10 0.28 20.15
N ALA A 226 -2.41 0.53 19.04
CA ALA A 226 -1.03 0.11 18.82
C ALA A 226 -0.06 0.78 19.80
N TYR A 227 -0.27 2.06 20.10
CA TYR A 227 0.57 2.85 21.00
C TYR A 227 0.19 2.74 22.47
N ALA A 228 -1.01 2.25 22.81
CA ALA A 228 -1.50 2.17 24.20
C ALA A 228 -0.59 1.37 25.15
N LYS A 229 0.18 0.42 24.61
CA LYS A 229 1.12 -0.41 25.39
C LYS A 229 2.44 0.29 25.70
N TRP A 230 2.71 1.42 25.06
CA TRP A 230 4.00 2.10 25.14
C TRP A 230 3.85 3.39 25.93
N PRO A 231 4.66 3.61 26.99
CA PRO A 231 4.62 4.85 27.74
C PRO A 231 5.05 5.99 26.82
N ARG A 232 4.19 7.01 26.70
CA ARG A 232 4.47 8.17 25.85
C ARG A 232 5.30 9.18 26.64
N PRO A 233 6.47 9.62 26.13
CA PRO A 233 7.25 10.68 26.77
C PRO A 233 6.45 11.99 26.87
N ALA A 234 6.59 12.70 27.99
CA ALA A 234 5.96 14.02 28.18
C ALA A 234 6.61 15.10 27.29
N ARG A 235 7.91 14.97 27.02
CA ARG A 235 8.69 15.79 26.10
C ARG A 235 9.54 14.87 25.23
N TYR A 236 9.85 15.32 24.02
CA TYR A 236 10.70 14.60 23.08
C TYR A 236 11.98 15.38 22.87
N ASP A 237 13.11 14.69 22.87
CA ASP A 237 14.44 15.27 22.64
C ASP A 237 14.55 15.79 21.20
N TYR A 238 13.91 15.09 20.26
CA TYR A 238 13.91 15.38 18.83
C TYR A 238 12.50 15.41 18.24
N ASN A 239 12.33 16.18 17.16
CA ASN A 239 11.13 16.09 16.33
C ASN A 239 11.19 14.88 15.38
N MET A 240 12.40 14.52 14.94
CA MET A 240 12.65 13.41 14.04
C MET A 240 14.00 12.76 14.33
N VAL A 241 14.03 11.43 14.31
CA VAL A 241 15.26 10.65 14.27
C VAL A 241 15.30 9.93 12.93
N VAL A 242 16.40 10.09 12.19
CA VAL A 242 16.65 9.45 10.91
C VAL A 242 17.70 8.36 11.12
N ILE A 243 17.41 7.13 10.70
CA ILE A 243 18.29 5.98 10.82
C ILE A 243 18.84 5.64 9.42
N GLY A 244 20.14 5.82 9.23
CA GLY A 244 20.86 5.64 7.97
C GLY A 244 21.14 6.97 7.28
N GLY A 245 22.41 7.21 6.95
CA GLY A 245 22.98 8.40 6.34
C GLY A 245 23.28 8.25 4.85
N GLY A 246 22.53 7.42 4.13
CA GLY A 246 22.50 7.41 2.67
C GLY A 246 21.62 8.52 2.10
N SER A 247 21.49 8.60 0.77
CA SER A 247 20.79 9.69 0.07
C SER A 247 19.39 10.01 0.64
N ALA A 248 18.59 8.99 0.95
CA ALA A 248 17.25 9.20 1.52
C ALA A 248 17.30 9.81 2.94
N GLY A 249 18.22 9.34 3.78
CA GLY A 249 18.36 9.83 5.15
C GLY A 249 18.94 11.23 5.21
N LEU A 250 19.96 11.49 4.39
CA LEU A 250 20.58 12.81 4.24
C LEU A 250 19.56 13.86 3.76
N VAL A 251 18.84 13.60 2.65
CA VAL A 251 17.81 14.51 2.15
C VAL A 251 16.69 14.72 3.17
N THR A 252 16.26 13.67 3.85
CA THR A 252 15.25 13.78 4.92
C THR A 252 15.72 14.68 6.06
N ALA A 253 16.93 14.46 6.56
CA ALA A 253 17.50 15.22 7.66
C ALA A 253 17.69 16.70 7.27
N TYR A 254 18.17 16.96 6.05
CA TYR A 254 18.30 18.30 5.49
C TYR A 254 16.97 19.05 5.43
N ILE A 255 15.94 18.45 4.81
CA ILE A 255 14.62 19.09 4.68
C ILE A 255 14.00 19.34 6.05
N ALA A 256 14.11 18.37 6.97
CA ALA A 256 13.59 18.51 8.32
C ALA A 256 14.30 19.64 9.10
N ALA A 257 15.62 19.76 9.00
CA ALA A 257 16.37 20.85 9.60
C ALA A 257 16.01 22.21 8.97
N ALA A 258 15.82 22.28 7.65
CA ALA A 258 15.43 23.49 6.93
C ALA A 258 14.07 24.06 7.39
N VAL A 259 13.13 23.20 7.81
CA VAL A 259 11.86 23.60 8.42
C VAL A 259 11.95 23.78 9.95
N LYS A 260 13.17 23.92 10.49
CA LYS A 260 13.50 24.14 11.91
C LYS A 260 13.09 23.00 12.85
N ALA A 261 12.95 21.78 12.34
CA ALA A 261 12.78 20.61 13.19
C ALA A 261 14.12 20.26 13.87
N LYS A 262 14.07 19.82 15.12
CA LYS A 262 15.24 19.25 15.81
C LYS A 262 15.45 17.80 15.36
N VAL A 263 16.54 17.53 14.67
CA VAL A 263 16.80 16.24 14.00
C VAL A 263 18.06 15.58 14.54
N ALA A 264 17.99 14.27 14.79
CA ALA A 264 19.18 13.43 14.90
C ALA A 264 19.28 12.51 13.69
N LEU A 265 20.46 12.42 13.08
CA LEU A 265 20.80 11.49 12.00
C LEU A 265 21.78 10.47 12.56
N ILE A 266 21.42 9.19 12.51
CA ILE A 266 22.26 8.10 13.03
C ILE A 266 22.82 7.29 11.86
N GLU A 267 24.14 7.15 11.80
CA GLU A 267 24.83 6.32 10.79
C GLU A 267 25.90 5.46 11.47
N ARG A 268 25.97 4.17 11.10
CA ARG A 268 26.93 3.22 11.68
C ARG A 268 28.27 3.18 10.95
N HIS A 269 28.31 3.61 9.69
CA HIS A 269 29.48 3.64 8.83
C HIS A 269 29.77 5.08 8.38
N LYS A 270 30.05 5.28 7.09
CA LYS A 270 30.26 6.60 6.49
C LYS A 270 28.95 7.20 6.02
N LEU A 271 28.79 8.50 6.19
CA LEU A 271 27.71 9.25 5.55
C LEU A 271 27.88 9.25 4.02
N GLY A 272 26.78 9.52 3.32
CA GLY A 272 26.63 9.35 1.87
C GLY A 272 26.12 7.95 1.49
N GLY A 273 26.22 6.98 2.41
CA GLY A 273 25.76 5.60 2.24
C GLY A 273 26.35 4.94 0.99
N ASP A 274 25.64 3.93 0.46
CA ASP A 274 26.13 3.18 -0.71
C ASP A 274 26.32 4.08 -1.92
N CYS A 275 25.39 5.01 -2.18
CA CYS A 275 25.41 5.85 -3.38
C CYS A 275 26.75 6.58 -3.58
N LEU A 276 27.28 7.19 -2.52
CA LEU A 276 28.57 7.87 -2.53
C LEU A 276 29.74 6.88 -2.41
N ASN A 277 29.68 5.95 -1.46
CA ASN A 277 30.85 5.21 -1.02
C ASN A 277 31.13 3.94 -1.84
N THR A 278 30.10 3.20 -2.25
CA THR A 278 30.23 1.84 -2.82
C THR A 278 29.32 1.58 -4.03
N GLY A 279 28.57 2.57 -4.48
CA GLY A 279 27.49 2.39 -5.44
C GLY A 279 27.64 3.30 -6.63
N CYS A 280 26.76 4.29 -6.73
CA CYS A 280 26.59 5.13 -7.91
C CYS A 280 27.87 5.89 -8.28
N VAL A 281 28.45 6.65 -7.37
CA VAL A 281 29.63 7.47 -7.64
C VAL A 281 30.80 6.62 -8.13
N PRO A 282 31.24 5.56 -7.41
CA PRO A 282 32.38 4.78 -7.87
C PRO A 282 32.08 3.99 -9.17
N SER A 283 30.88 3.43 -9.31
CA SER A 283 30.45 2.76 -10.56
C SER A 283 30.55 3.69 -11.76
N LYS A 284 29.98 4.91 -11.67
CA LYS A 284 29.92 5.83 -12.80
C LYS A 284 31.31 6.40 -13.13
N ALA A 285 32.16 6.57 -12.13
CA ALA A 285 33.56 6.92 -12.32
C ALA A 285 34.32 5.83 -13.11
N LEU A 286 34.16 4.55 -12.75
CA LEU A 286 34.77 3.41 -13.43
C LEU A 286 34.24 3.25 -14.86
N ILE A 287 32.92 3.27 -15.03
CA ILE A 287 32.24 3.16 -16.34
C ILE A 287 32.72 4.27 -17.28
N ARG A 288 32.99 5.48 -16.78
CA ARG A 288 33.51 6.56 -17.62
C ARG A 288 34.88 6.24 -18.20
N SER A 289 35.80 5.70 -17.39
CA SER A 289 37.12 5.25 -17.87
C SER A 289 36.99 4.09 -18.86
N ALA A 290 36.17 3.09 -18.53
CA ALA A 290 35.90 1.94 -19.39
C ALA A 290 35.27 2.35 -20.74
N LYS A 291 34.35 3.33 -20.73
CA LYS A 291 33.73 3.89 -21.94
C LYS A 291 34.78 4.57 -22.81
N LEU A 292 35.71 5.32 -22.23
CA LEU A 292 36.79 5.95 -23.00
C LEU A 292 37.66 4.89 -23.68
N MET A 293 38.06 3.83 -22.97
CA MET A 293 38.84 2.74 -23.56
C MET A 293 38.10 2.06 -24.72
N SER A 294 36.79 1.83 -24.57
CA SER A 294 35.94 1.31 -25.64
C SER A 294 35.82 2.25 -26.85
N GLN A 295 35.87 3.57 -26.64
CA GLN A 295 35.85 4.56 -27.72
C GLN A 295 37.19 4.62 -28.45
N ILE A 296 38.31 4.51 -27.74
CA ILE A 296 39.65 4.42 -28.32
C ILE A 296 39.76 3.19 -29.23
N GLY A 297 39.26 2.03 -28.77
CA GLY A 297 39.23 0.81 -29.61
C GLY A 297 38.35 0.94 -30.87
N ARG A 298 37.43 1.91 -30.90
CA ARG A 298 36.54 2.22 -32.03
C ARG A 298 36.91 3.53 -32.73
N ALA A 299 38.10 4.06 -32.49
CA ALA A 299 38.50 5.39 -32.94
C ALA A 299 38.40 5.58 -34.47
N GLN A 300 38.60 4.51 -35.25
CA GLN A 300 38.45 4.53 -36.70
C GLN A 300 37.04 4.89 -37.16
N GLU A 301 36.00 4.52 -36.40
CA GLU A 301 34.60 4.90 -36.69
C GLU A 301 34.39 6.43 -36.59
N PHE A 302 35.28 7.12 -35.89
CA PHE A 302 35.30 8.58 -35.73
C PHE A 302 36.33 9.26 -36.64
N GLY A 303 36.96 8.53 -37.57
CA GLY A 303 37.95 9.07 -38.49
C GLY A 303 39.35 9.29 -37.87
N LEU A 304 39.60 8.77 -36.67
CA LEU A 304 40.91 8.86 -36.00
C LEU A 304 41.76 7.64 -36.34
N LYS A 305 42.97 7.87 -36.83
CA LYS A 305 43.97 6.82 -37.12
C LYS A 305 44.97 6.70 -35.96
N ASP A 306 45.52 5.50 -35.77
CA ASP A 306 46.59 5.19 -34.81
C ASP A 306 46.28 5.56 -33.34
N ALA A 307 45.00 5.57 -32.95
CA ALA A 307 44.61 5.78 -31.57
C ALA A 307 44.78 4.49 -30.76
N GLY A 308 45.50 4.58 -29.63
CA GLY A 308 45.71 3.47 -28.70
C GLY A 308 45.94 3.97 -27.28
N ALA A 309 45.63 3.14 -26.29
CA ALA A 309 45.90 3.39 -24.89
C ALA A 309 46.15 2.08 -24.14
N GLN A 310 46.96 2.14 -23.09
CA GLN A 310 47.16 1.05 -22.14
C GLN A 310 46.41 1.37 -20.86
N VAL A 311 45.71 0.38 -20.31
CA VAL A 311 44.97 0.55 -19.05
C VAL A 311 45.89 0.26 -17.88
N ASP A 312 46.22 1.30 -17.11
CA ASP A 312 46.70 1.16 -15.73
C ASP A 312 45.49 1.07 -14.80
N PHE A 313 45.15 -0.14 -14.38
CA PHE A 313 43.97 -0.39 -13.56
C PHE A 313 44.10 0.21 -12.15
N ALA A 314 45.30 0.23 -11.57
CA ALA A 314 45.52 0.84 -10.26
C ALA A 314 45.23 2.34 -10.34
N ALA A 315 45.76 3.03 -11.36
CA ALA A 315 45.48 4.45 -11.58
C ALA A 315 43.98 4.74 -11.86
N VAL A 316 43.27 3.82 -12.54
CA VAL A 316 41.81 3.93 -12.73
C VAL A 316 41.07 3.86 -11.38
N MET A 317 41.45 2.93 -10.50
CA MET A 317 40.81 2.77 -9.19
C MET A 317 41.17 3.92 -8.23
N GLU A 318 42.38 4.45 -8.29
CA GLU A 318 42.77 5.67 -7.58
C GLU A 318 41.96 6.88 -8.05
N ARG A 319 41.70 7.01 -9.35
CA ARG A 319 40.80 8.05 -9.88
C ARG A 319 39.39 7.90 -9.33
N VAL A 320 38.88 6.67 -9.22
CA VAL A 320 37.56 6.39 -8.63
C VAL A 320 37.52 6.89 -7.18
N GLN A 321 38.50 6.50 -6.35
CA GLN A 321 38.58 6.93 -4.95
C GLN A 321 38.71 8.44 -4.80
N ARG A 322 39.55 9.08 -5.62
CA ARG A 322 39.68 10.54 -5.62
C ARG A 322 38.35 11.24 -5.92
N ILE A 323 37.54 10.73 -6.84
CA ILE A 323 36.21 11.28 -7.13
C ILE A 323 35.28 11.14 -5.92
N VAL A 324 35.28 9.99 -5.25
CA VAL A 324 34.52 9.79 -4.00
C VAL A 324 34.94 10.81 -2.95
N THR A 325 36.25 10.94 -2.67
CA THR A 325 36.79 11.91 -1.72
C THR A 325 36.51 13.37 -2.10
N THR A 326 36.37 13.69 -3.39
CA THR A 326 36.01 15.04 -3.84
C THR A 326 34.57 15.39 -3.48
N ILE A 327 33.67 14.40 -3.45
CA ILE A 327 32.23 14.60 -3.18
C ILE A 327 31.91 14.45 -1.69
N GLU A 328 32.65 13.59 -0.98
CA GLU A 328 32.46 13.28 0.45
C GLU A 328 32.20 14.50 1.36
N PRO A 329 32.89 15.65 1.22
CA PRO A 329 32.62 16.83 2.06
C PRO A 329 31.18 17.35 2.00
N HIS A 330 30.45 17.11 0.91
CA HIS A 330 29.05 17.53 0.77
C HIS A 330 28.08 16.63 1.56
N ASP A 331 28.47 15.40 1.85
CA ASP A 331 27.69 14.43 2.60
C ASP A 331 28.21 14.23 4.04
N SER A 332 29.21 15.03 4.45
CA SER A 332 29.94 14.82 5.70
C SER A 332 29.14 15.21 6.97
N ALA A 333 29.57 14.69 8.12
CA ALA A 333 28.90 14.96 9.39
C ALA A 333 29.03 16.44 9.76
N GLU A 334 30.16 17.05 9.42
CA GLU A 334 30.44 18.47 9.64
C GLU A 334 29.49 19.35 8.83
N HIS A 335 29.25 19.01 7.56
CA HIS A 335 28.29 19.74 6.72
C HIS A 335 26.88 19.70 7.32
N TYR A 336 26.40 18.51 7.67
CA TYR A 336 25.06 18.32 8.23
C TYR A 336 24.92 18.91 9.63
N THR A 337 25.96 18.87 10.44
CA THR A 337 25.99 19.56 11.75
C THR A 337 25.91 21.07 11.58
N GLY A 338 26.60 21.63 10.58
CA GLY A 338 26.48 23.05 10.21
C GLY A 338 25.08 23.47 9.75
N LEU A 339 24.28 22.52 9.26
CA LEU A 339 22.88 22.70 8.86
C LEU A 339 21.89 22.51 10.02
N GLY A 340 22.37 22.20 11.24
CA GLY A 340 21.53 22.02 12.43
C GLY A 340 21.05 20.58 12.67
N VAL A 341 21.63 19.59 12.00
CA VAL A 341 21.37 18.16 12.24
C VAL A 341 22.39 17.59 13.23
N GLU A 342 21.94 16.97 14.32
CA GLU A 342 22.86 16.24 15.20
C GLU A 342 23.23 14.90 14.56
N CYS A 343 24.46 14.79 14.07
CA CYS A 343 24.98 13.55 13.47
C CYS A 343 25.57 12.64 14.54
N LEU A 344 25.06 11.41 14.64
CA LEU A 344 25.47 10.42 15.63
C LEU A 344 26.03 9.18 14.94
N ALA A 345 27.29 8.87 15.23
CA ALA A 345 27.91 7.63 14.77
C ALA A 345 27.48 6.46 15.69
N GLY A 346 26.88 5.41 15.11
CA GLY A 346 26.52 4.19 15.85
C GLY A 346 25.39 3.37 15.26
N ASP A 347 25.13 2.21 15.87
CA ASP A 347 24.03 1.32 15.51
C ASP A 347 22.73 1.78 16.17
N ALA A 348 21.68 1.97 15.35
CA ALA A 348 20.36 2.35 15.83
C ALA A 348 19.47 1.13 16.06
N ARG A 349 18.73 1.13 17.17
CA ARG A 349 17.67 0.15 17.46
C ARG A 349 16.41 0.86 17.92
N ILE A 350 15.30 0.66 17.22
CA ILE A 350 13.99 1.13 17.66
C ILE A 350 13.56 0.25 18.85
N VAL A 351 13.42 0.86 20.03
CA VAL A 351 13.03 0.15 21.27
C VAL A 351 11.57 0.37 21.63
N SER A 352 10.98 1.47 21.16
CA SER A 352 9.55 1.77 21.24
C SER A 352 9.15 2.68 20.08
N PRO A 353 7.85 2.93 19.83
CA PRO A 353 7.41 3.90 18.82
C PRO A 353 7.91 5.34 19.05
N PHE A 354 8.48 5.63 20.22
CA PHE A 354 8.90 6.96 20.65
C PHE A 354 10.39 7.05 20.97
N GLU A 355 11.13 5.94 20.91
CA GLU A 355 12.52 5.88 21.37
C GLU A 355 13.39 5.06 20.42
N VAL A 356 14.57 5.61 20.15
CA VAL A 356 15.65 4.95 19.42
C VAL A 356 16.87 4.88 20.32
N GLU A 357 17.42 3.68 20.49
CA GLU A 357 18.70 3.44 21.13
C GLU A 357 19.81 3.56 20.09
N VAL A 358 20.88 4.29 20.41
CA VAL A 358 22.10 4.42 19.62
C VAL A 358 23.25 3.82 20.38
N LYS A 359 23.87 2.78 19.83
CA LYS A 359 25.07 2.16 20.38
C LYS A 359 26.29 2.68 19.64
N GLN A 360 27.16 3.40 20.35
CA GLN A 360 28.35 4.00 19.78
C GLN A 360 29.55 3.03 19.88
N ALA A 361 30.58 3.29 19.06
CA ALA A 361 31.86 2.62 19.19
C ALA A 361 32.42 2.86 20.62
N GLY A 362 32.76 1.78 21.33
CA GLY A 362 33.17 1.82 22.75
C GLY A 362 32.12 1.32 23.75
N GLY A 363 30.94 0.89 23.29
CA GLY A 363 29.94 0.22 24.13
C GLY A 363 28.96 1.17 24.85
N THR A 364 29.15 2.48 24.74
CA THR A 364 28.22 3.49 25.24
C THR A 364 26.90 3.41 24.47
N SER A 365 25.78 3.40 25.20
CA SER A 365 24.43 3.42 24.63
C SER A 365 23.70 4.69 25.05
N ARG A 366 23.04 5.35 24.11
CA ARG A 366 22.22 6.56 24.34
C ARG A 366 20.81 6.32 23.83
N ARG A 367 19.79 6.64 24.63
CA ARG A 367 18.39 6.63 24.19
C ARG A 367 17.96 8.03 23.77
N LEU A 368 17.31 8.12 22.61
CA LEU A 368 16.77 9.35 22.05
C LEU A 368 15.26 9.26 21.99
N THR A 369 14.55 10.22 22.59
CA THR A 369 13.09 10.30 22.44
C THR A 369 12.72 11.14 21.21
N THR A 370 11.77 10.67 20.41
CA THR A 370 11.34 11.37 19.18
C THR A 370 9.86 11.20 18.88
N ARG A 371 9.29 12.18 18.17
CA ARG A 371 7.91 12.12 17.64
C ARG A 371 7.81 11.26 16.38
N ASN A 372 8.86 11.25 15.56
CA ASN A 372 8.90 10.57 14.26
C ASN A 372 10.22 9.83 14.10
N ILE A 373 10.17 8.64 13.51
CA ILE A 373 11.34 7.85 13.16
C ILE A 373 11.29 7.59 11.66
N VAL A 374 12.37 7.93 10.95
CA VAL A 374 12.55 7.60 9.54
C VAL A 374 13.58 6.50 9.41
N ILE A 375 13.20 5.39 8.79
CA ILE A 375 14.10 4.26 8.51
C ILE A 375 14.61 4.42 7.09
N ALA A 376 15.87 4.84 6.95
CA ALA A 376 16.60 5.02 5.70
C ALA A 376 17.87 4.14 5.69
N ALA A 377 17.78 2.94 6.27
CA ALA A 377 18.91 2.04 6.52
C ALA A 377 19.52 1.38 5.27
N GLY A 378 19.04 1.71 4.06
CA GLY A 378 19.57 1.20 2.80
C GLY A 378 19.33 -0.30 2.58
N ALA A 379 20.22 -0.90 1.80
CA ALA A 379 20.23 -2.32 1.48
C ALA A 379 21.64 -2.90 1.72
N ARG A 380 21.84 -4.17 1.40
CA ARG A 380 23.16 -4.80 1.38
C ARG A 380 23.23 -5.81 0.24
N PRO A 381 24.44 -6.12 -0.28
CA PRO A 381 24.60 -7.13 -1.31
C PRO A 381 24.05 -8.48 -0.85
N PHE A 382 23.38 -9.18 -1.77
CA PHE A 382 22.96 -10.56 -1.55
C PHE A 382 23.99 -11.51 -2.14
N VAL A 383 24.52 -12.40 -1.30
CA VAL A 383 25.42 -13.48 -1.71
C VAL A 383 24.58 -14.76 -1.79
N PRO A 384 24.50 -15.43 -2.95
CA PRO A 384 23.67 -16.62 -3.10
C PRO A 384 24.25 -17.78 -2.27
N PRO A 385 23.40 -18.64 -1.67
CA PRO A 385 23.83 -19.73 -0.80
C PRO A 385 24.39 -20.92 -1.61
N ILE A 386 25.48 -20.70 -2.32
CA ILE A 386 26.18 -21.71 -3.12
C ILE A 386 27.25 -22.36 -2.23
N PRO A 387 27.29 -23.71 -2.12
CA PRO A 387 28.32 -24.40 -1.34
C PRO A 387 29.74 -23.97 -1.75
N GLY A 388 30.56 -23.62 -0.76
CA GLY A 388 31.95 -23.19 -0.97
C GLY A 388 32.12 -21.73 -1.40
N ILE A 389 31.04 -20.94 -1.60
CA ILE A 389 31.17 -19.56 -2.08
C ILE A 389 32.01 -18.68 -1.14
N GLU A 390 31.90 -18.85 0.18
CA GLU A 390 32.68 -18.09 1.16
C GLU A 390 34.20 -18.35 1.08
N GLU A 391 34.62 -19.47 0.48
CA GLU A 391 36.02 -19.88 0.41
C GLU A 391 36.75 -19.34 -0.83
N VAL A 392 36.01 -18.81 -1.82
CA VAL A 392 36.60 -18.41 -3.13
C VAL A 392 37.11 -16.96 -3.17
N GLY A 393 36.97 -16.22 -2.06
CA GLY A 393 37.39 -14.81 -1.99
C GLY A 393 36.59 -13.89 -2.94
N TYR A 394 35.27 -14.06 -2.98
CA TYR A 394 34.42 -13.21 -3.82
C TYR A 394 34.45 -11.74 -3.39
N VAL A 395 34.14 -10.86 -4.33
CA VAL A 395 33.86 -9.44 -4.06
C VAL A 395 32.39 -9.14 -4.31
N THR A 396 31.87 -8.14 -3.62
CA THR A 396 30.50 -7.65 -3.80
C THR A 396 30.52 -6.22 -4.33
N SER A 397 29.33 -5.63 -4.54
CA SER A 397 29.23 -4.18 -4.81
C SER A 397 29.83 -3.32 -3.69
N ASP A 398 30.04 -3.86 -2.49
CA ASP A 398 30.63 -3.11 -1.38
C ASP A 398 32.16 -3.18 -1.38
N SER A 399 32.75 -4.32 -1.76
CA SER A 399 34.19 -4.59 -1.63
C SER A 399 35.00 -4.51 -2.92
N LEU A 400 34.37 -4.54 -4.11
CA LEU A 400 35.14 -4.56 -5.37
C LEU A 400 36.04 -3.34 -5.60
N TRP A 401 35.76 -2.22 -4.91
CA TRP A 401 36.45 -0.94 -5.06
C TRP A 401 37.86 -0.94 -4.47
N GLU A 402 38.20 -2.00 -3.74
CA GLU A 402 39.53 -2.23 -3.15
C GLU A 402 40.50 -2.92 -4.11
N LEU A 403 40.01 -3.46 -5.23
CA LEU A 403 40.86 -4.09 -6.23
C LEU A 403 41.93 -3.11 -6.75
N ARG A 404 43.16 -3.62 -6.90
CA ARG A 404 44.31 -2.88 -7.48
C ARG A 404 44.89 -3.54 -8.72
N ALA A 405 44.63 -4.83 -8.90
CA ALA A 405 44.98 -5.56 -10.12
C ALA A 405 43.71 -5.86 -10.93
N LEU A 406 43.77 -5.68 -12.24
CA LEU A 406 42.68 -6.08 -13.12
C LEU A 406 42.65 -7.62 -13.18
N PRO A 407 41.54 -8.27 -12.80
CA PRO A 407 41.43 -9.72 -12.91
C PRO A 407 41.51 -10.13 -14.38
N LYS A 408 42.39 -11.09 -14.71
CA LYS A 408 42.48 -11.64 -16.08
C LYS A 408 41.16 -12.27 -16.52
N ARG A 409 40.48 -12.94 -15.59
CA ARG A 409 39.16 -13.56 -15.75
C ARG A 409 38.27 -13.14 -14.59
N LEU A 410 37.06 -12.68 -14.89
CA LEU A 410 36.08 -12.25 -13.90
C LEU A 410 34.76 -12.99 -14.14
N LEU A 411 34.22 -13.61 -13.10
CA LEU A 411 32.86 -14.15 -13.09
C LEU A 411 31.95 -13.17 -12.37
N VAL A 412 30.87 -12.74 -13.03
CA VAL A 412 29.83 -11.90 -12.43
C VAL A 412 28.58 -12.76 -12.24
N LEU A 413 28.18 -12.95 -10.98
CA LEU A 413 26.94 -13.64 -10.63
C LEU A 413 25.80 -12.61 -10.50
N GLY A 414 24.85 -12.64 -11.43
CA GLY A 414 23.69 -11.76 -11.48
C GLY A 414 23.64 -10.87 -12.72
N GLY A 415 22.48 -10.86 -13.35
CA GLY A 415 22.05 -10.15 -14.56
C GLY A 415 21.30 -8.85 -14.30
N GLY A 416 21.28 -8.38 -13.05
CA GLY A 416 20.70 -7.09 -12.69
C GLY A 416 21.54 -5.89 -13.18
N PRO A 417 21.08 -4.65 -12.95
CA PRO A 417 21.77 -3.44 -13.42
C PRO A 417 23.23 -3.34 -12.96
N ILE A 418 23.51 -3.65 -11.69
CA ILE A 418 24.87 -3.61 -11.12
C ILE A 418 25.78 -4.63 -11.82
N GLY A 419 25.31 -5.87 -11.98
CA GLY A 419 26.06 -6.92 -12.66
C GLY A 419 26.37 -6.57 -14.11
N CYS A 420 25.41 -6.00 -14.83
CA CYS A 420 25.60 -5.56 -16.22
C CYS A 420 26.58 -4.38 -16.33
N GLU A 421 26.47 -3.38 -15.45
CA GLU A 421 27.39 -2.25 -15.38
C GLU A 421 28.84 -2.70 -15.16
N LEU A 422 29.06 -3.55 -14.15
CA LEU A 422 30.39 -4.07 -13.81
C LEU A 422 30.92 -5.00 -14.91
N THR A 423 30.08 -5.88 -15.46
CA THR A 423 30.46 -6.76 -16.57
C THR A 423 30.99 -5.95 -17.76
N GLN A 424 30.25 -4.92 -18.16
CA GLN A 424 30.65 -4.05 -19.26
C GLN A 424 31.92 -3.26 -18.94
N ALA A 425 32.02 -2.72 -17.72
CA ALA A 425 33.17 -1.92 -17.32
C ALA A 425 34.47 -2.73 -17.32
N PHE A 426 34.49 -3.89 -16.66
CA PHE A 426 35.67 -4.75 -16.59
C PHE A 426 36.05 -5.34 -17.96
N ALA A 427 35.07 -5.74 -18.77
CA ALA A 427 35.34 -6.23 -20.12
C ALA A 427 36.02 -5.18 -20.99
N ARG A 428 35.55 -3.93 -20.94
CA ARG A 428 36.14 -2.81 -21.69
C ARG A 428 37.52 -2.38 -21.17
N LEU A 429 37.83 -2.67 -19.92
CA LEU A 429 39.15 -2.43 -19.34
C LEU A 429 40.15 -3.56 -19.64
N GLY A 430 39.69 -4.67 -20.23
CA GLY A 430 40.54 -5.76 -20.72
C GLY A 430 40.41 -7.10 -19.98
N ALA A 431 39.49 -7.22 -19.02
CA ALA A 431 39.23 -8.50 -18.36
C ALA A 431 38.38 -9.43 -19.24
N GLN A 432 38.61 -10.74 -19.18
CA GLN A 432 37.69 -11.72 -19.75
C GLN A 432 36.54 -11.95 -18.79
N VAL A 433 35.37 -11.38 -19.08
CA VAL A 433 34.21 -11.44 -18.18
C VAL A 433 33.20 -12.49 -18.63
N THR A 434 32.74 -13.32 -17.70
CA THR A 434 31.57 -14.20 -17.86
C THR A 434 30.49 -13.75 -16.91
N GLN A 435 29.29 -13.46 -17.41
CA GLN A 435 28.13 -13.11 -16.58
C GLN A 435 27.16 -14.29 -16.55
N VAL A 436 26.77 -14.70 -15.34
CA VAL A 436 25.83 -15.82 -15.13
C VAL A 436 24.58 -15.28 -14.45
N GLU A 437 23.42 -15.53 -15.06
CA GLU A 437 22.10 -15.16 -14.56
C GLU A 437 21.24 -16.42 -14.42
N MET A 438 20.43 -16.48 -13.36
CA MET A 438 19.53 -17.59 -13.09
C MET A 438 18.28 -17.54 -13.98
N LEU A 439 17.81 -16.33 -14.33
CA LEU A 439 16.69 -16.10 -15.23
C LEU A 439 17.08 -16.22 -16.70
N ASP A 440 16.07 -16.38 -17.56
CA ASP A 440 16.26 -16.51 -19.01
C ASP A 440 16.88 -15.26 -19.67
N ARG A 441 16.81 -14.10 -19.01
CA ARG A 441 17.29 -12.81 -19.54
C ARG A 441 17.84 -11.92 -18.42
N ILE A 442 18.80 -11.07 -18.77
CA ILE A 442 19.31 -9.98 -17.93
C ILE A 442 18.32 -8.80 -17.90
N MET A 443 18.44 -7.91 -16.90
CA MET A 443 17.67 -6.67 -16.76
C MET A 443 16.13 -6.86 -16.69
N VAL A 444 15.68 -7.91 -16.00
CA VAL A 444 14.26 -8.22 -15.76
C VAL A 444 13.75 -7.63 -14.45
#